data_AF-A0A8B6EAN2-F1
#
_entry.id   AF-A0A8B6EAN2-F1
#
_cell.length_a   1.000
_cell.length_b   1.000
_cell.length_c   1.000
_cell.angle_alpha   90.00
_cell.angle_beta   90.00
_cell.angle_gamma   90.00
#
_symmetry.space_group_name_H-M   'P 1'
#
loop_
_entity.id
_entity.type
_entity.pdbx_description
1 polymer ?
#
loop_
_entity_poly.entity_id
_entity_poly.type
_entity_poly.pdbx_seq_one_letter_code
_entity_poly.pdbx_strand_id
1 'polypeptide(L)'
;MKFQVVLVAVVLVAVVAGKKDCKYTKGSWGECDTTTNMRSRSMTLRRGDPECAQTSTQTISCEKYDQIYKMKDEKKKARELMKAEKKVVKDMQKKLKGSYIQKIR
;
A
#
# COMPACT_ATOMS: atom_id res chain seq x y z
N MET A 1 8.78 -54.92 -8.88
CA MET A 1 7.36 -54.60 -9.14
C MET A 1 6.91 -53.44 -8.25
N LYS A 2 7.20 -52.18 -8.64
CA LYS A 2 6.80 -50.95 -7.94
C LYS A 2 6.75 -49.77 -8.93
N PHE A 3 5.81 -49.78 -9.87
CA PHE A 3 5.66 -48.70 -10.89
C PHE A 3 4.20 -48.49 -11.33
N GLN A 4 3.23 -48.59 -10.42
CA GLN A 4 1.80 -48.40 -10.76
C GLN A 4 1.06 -47.43 -9.82
N VAL A 5 1.68 -46.91 -8.75
CA VAL A 5 0.96 -46.11 -7.73
C VAL A 5 1.20 -44.60 -7.83
N VAL A 6 2.01 -44.13 -8.79
CA VAL A 6 2.36 -42.70 -8.95
C VAL A 6 1.40 -41.98 -9.92
N LEU A 7 0.52 -42.71 -10.61
CA LEU A 7 -0.49 -42.18 -11.55
C LEU A 7 -1.81 -41.75 -10.88
N VAL A 8 -1.84 -41.61 -9.55
CA VAL A 8 -2.91 -40.88 -8.83
C VAL A 8 -2.37 -39.50 -8.42
N ALA A 9 -1.59 -38.88 -9.31
CA ALA A 9 -1.45 -37.45 -9.33
C ALA A 9 -2.66 -36.87 -10.08
N VAL A 10 -3.09 -35.68 -9.69
CA VAL A 10 -3.85 -34.76 -10.55
C VAL A 10 -5.37 -34.99 -10.65
N VAL A 11 -6.08 -35.13 -9.53
CA VAL A 11 -7.45 -34.59 -9.44
C VAL A 11 -7.64 -33.81 -8.13
N LEU A 12 -6.63 -33.02 -7.75
CA LEU A 12 -6.90 -31.76 -7.06
C LEU A 12 -7.30 -30.78 -8.17
N VAL A 13 -8.59 -30.76 -8.52
CA VAL A 13 -9.16 -29.64 -9.25
C VAL A 13 -9.10 -28.45 -8.30
N ALA A 14 -7.93 -27.79 -8.27
CA ALA A 14 -7.86 -26.41 -7.88
C ALA A 14 -8.67 -25.66 -8.94
N VAL A 15 -9.98 -25.54 -8.71
CA VAL A 15 -10.76 -24.47 -9.28
C VAL A 15 -10.15 -23.20 -8.69
N VAL A 16 -9.07 -22.73 -9.32
CA VAL A 16 -8.70 -21.33 -9.27
C VAL A 16 -9.81 -20.67 -10.09
N ALA A 17 -10.97 -20.50 -9.47
CA ALA A 17 -11.92 -19.49 -9.90
C ALA A 17 -11.11 -18.20 -9.83
N GLY A 18 -10.56 -17.81 -10.97
CA GLY A 18 -9.92 -16.52 -11.13
C GLY A 18 -10.95 -15.53 -10.65
N LYS A 19 -10.75 -14.98 -9.45
CA LYS A 19 -11.56 -13.87 -8.98
C LYS A 19 -11.45 -12.86 -10.11
N LYS A 20 -12.59 -12.50 -10.69
CA LYS A 20 -12.74 -11.39 -11.63
C LYS A 20 -12.30 -10.13 -10.88
N ASP A 21 -10.99 -9.94 -10.77
CA ASP A 21 -10.37 -8.96 -9.87
C ASP A 21 -10.47 -7.60 -10.54
N CYS A 22 -11.65 -6.97 -10.43
CA CYS A 22 -11.85 -5.58 -10.79
C CYS A 22 -10.92 -4.73 -9.90
N LYS A 23 -9.82 -4.23 -10.46
CA LYS A 23 -8.90 -3.32 -9.76
C LYS A 23 -9.26 -1.89 -10.12
N TYR A 24 -9.49 -1.10 -9.09
CA TYR A 24 -9.85 0.31 -9.23
C TYR A 24 -8.78 1.22 -8.66
N THR A 25 -8.59 2.37 -9.29
CA THR A 25 -7.80 3.48 -8.77
C THR A 25 -8.66 4.27 -7.80
N LYS A 26 -8.16 4.51 -6.59
CA LYS A 26 -8.85 5.30 -5.56
C LYS A 26 -8.66 6.78 -5.82
N GLY A 27 -9.75 7.52 -5.99
CA GLY A 27 -9.73 8.98 -5.98
C GLY A 27 -9.51 9.56 -4.58
N SER A 28 -9.45 10.89 -4.53
CA SER A 28 -9.43 11.66 -3.28
C SER A 28 -10.74 11.50 -2.52
N TRP A 29 -10.67 11.55 -1.20
CA TRP A 29 -11.88 11.64 -0.37
C TRP A 29 -12.49 13.03 -0.51
N GLY A 30 -13.81 13.08 -0.69
CA GLY A 30 -14.57 14.32 -0.65
C GLY A 30 -14.68 14.87 0.78
N GLU A 31 -15.39 15.98 0.89
CA GLU A 31 -15.71 16.64 2.16
C GLU A 31 -16.68 15.80 3.01
N CYS A 32 -16.74 16.10 4.30
CA CYS A 32 -17.72 15.50 5.21
C CYS A 32 -19.11 16.04 4.91
N ASP A 33 -20.03 15.16 4.52
CA ASP A 33 -21.45 15.51 4.52
C ASP A 33 -21.94 15.57 5.97
N THR A 34 -22.35 16.77 6.39
CA THR A 34 -22.83 17.04 7.75
C THR A 34 -24.17 16.39 8.03
N THR A 35 -24.95 16.05 7.00
CA THR A 35 -26.27 15.42 7.14
C THR A 35 -26.14 13.94 7.48
N THR A 36 -25.28 13.23 6.75
CA THR A 36 -25.10 11.77 6.89
C THR A 36 -23.90 11.38 7.77
N ASN A 37 -23.06 12.34 8.13
CA ASN A 37 -21.76 12.14 8.77
C ASN A 37 -20.85 11.18 7.97
N MET A 38 -20.96 11.19 6.64
CA MET A 38 -20.17 10.34 5.76
C MET A 38 -19.31 11.16 4.78
N ARG A 39 -18.17 10.58 4.41
CA ARG A 39 -17.35 11.01 3.27
C ARG A 39 -17.40 9.95 2.21
N SER A 40 -17.37 10.40 0.96
CA SER A 40 -17.40 9.53 -0.21
C SER A 40 -16.21 9.80 -1.11
N ARG A 41 -15.77 8.79 -1.85
CA ARG A 41 -14.84 8.94 -2.96
C ARG A 41 -15.25 8.08 -4.14
N SER A 42 -14.94 8.57 -5.34
CA SER A 42 -15.03 7.78 -6.56
C SER A 42 -13.79 6.90 -6.72
N MET A 43 -14.00 5.74 -7.33
CA MET A 43 -12.97 4.81 -7.73
C MET A 43 -13.19 4.44 -9.19
N THR A 44 -12.17 4.67 -10.01
CA THR A 44 -12.25 4.43 -11.46
C THR A 44 -11.63 3.09 -11.78
N LEU A 45 -12.29 2.29 -12.63
CA LEU A 45 -11.78 0.99 -13.06
C LEU A 45 -10.43 1.18 -13.75
N ARG A 46 -9.42 0.43 -13.30
CA ARG A 46 -8.08 0.41 -13.88
C ARG A 46 -7.84 -0.84 -14.72
N ARG A 47 -8.31 -1.99 -14.25
CA ARG A 47 -8.34 -3.25 -15.00
C ARG A 47 -9.43 -4.16 -14.45
N GLY A 48 -10.07 -4.93 -15.30
CA GLY A 48 -11.11 -5.89 -14.92
C GLY A 48 -11.82 -6.45 -16.15
N ASP A 49 -12.74 -7.38 -15.91
CA ASP A 49 -13.62 -7.92 -16.94
C ASP A 49 -14.64 -6.87 -17.41
N PRO A 50 -15.27 -7.06 -18.59
CA PRO A 50 -16.32 -6.17 -19.09
C PRO A 50 -17.53 -6.02 -18.16
N GLU A 51 -17.74 -6.98 -17.25
CA GLU A 51 -18.79 -6.93 -16.22
C GLU A 51 -18.46 -6.00 -15.05
N CYS A 52 -17.20 -5.56 -14.91
CA CYS A 52 -16.81 -4.65 -13.86
C CYS A 52 -17.45 -3.27 -14.09
N ALA A 53 -18.06 -2.71 -13.05
CA ALA A 53 -18.54 -1.34 -13.09
C ALA A 53 -17.38 -0.39 -13.43
N GLN A 54 -17.60 0.58 -14.33
CA GLN A 54 -16.54 1.53 -14.71
C GLN A 54 -16.16 2.46 -13.55
N THR A 55 -17.13 2.78 -12.70
CA THR A 55 -16.96 3.62 -11.51
C THR A 55 -17.61 2.95 -10.32
N SER A 56 -16.91 2.93 -9.19
CA SER A 56 -17.42 2.47 -7.90
C SER A 56 -17.27 3.60 -6.88
N THR A 57 -18.21 3.70 -5.95
CA THR A 57 -18.12 4.67 -4.84
C THR A 57 -17.71 3.94 -3.56
N GLN A 58 -16.86 4.56 -2.75
CA GLN A 58 -16.59 4.12 -1.38
C GLN A 58 -17.00 5.19 -0.40
N THR A 59 -17.63 4.76 0.70
CA THR A 59 -18.05 5.63 1.79
C THR A 59 -17.36 5.24 3.09
N ILE A 60 -17.18 6.22 3.98
CA ILE A 60 -16.64 6.04 5.33
C ILE A 60 -17.26 7.11 6.23
N SER A 61 -17.39 6.84 7.53
CA SER A 61 -17.78 7.90 8.47
C SER A 61 -16.71 8.99 8.57
N CYS A 62 -17.14 10.23 8.82
CA CYS A 62 -16.22 11.37 8.93
C CYS A 62 -15.24 11.20 10.08
N GLU A 63 -15.72 10.76 11.26
CA GLU A 63 -14.87 10.54 12.43
C GLU A 63 -13.75 9.54 12.14
N LYS A 64 -14.09 8.39 11.54
CA LYS A 64 -13.12 7.36 11.20
C LYS A 64 -12.13 7.84 10.15
N TYR A 65 -12.58 8.65 9.19
CA TYR A 65 -11.67 9.26 8.22
C TYR A 65 -10.65 10.18 8.90
N ASP A 66 -11.10 11.07 9.78
CA ASP A 66 -10.23 12.03 10.47
C ASP A 66 -9.22 11.32 11.38
N GLN A 67 -9.62 10.25 12.07
CA GLN A 67 -8.70 9.40 12.84
C GLN A 67 -7.62 8.75 11.94
N ILE A 68 -8.02 8.15 10.82
CA ILE A 68 -7.09 7.51 9.88
C ILE A 68 -6.13 8.53 9.26
N TYR A 69 -6.61 9.73 8.94
CA TYR A 69 -5.79 10.76 8.31
C TYR A 69 -4.76 11.35 9.28
N LYS A 70 -5.16 11.63 10.53
CA LYS A 70 -4.24 12.05 11.60
C LYS A 70 -3.08 11.07 11.81
N MET A 71 -3.40 9.78 11.96
CA MET A 71 -2.37 8.74 12.10
C MET A 71 -1.42 8.65 10.89
N LYS A 72 -1.93 8.88 9.67
CA LYS A 72 -1.10 8.90 8.46
C LYS A 72 -0.16 10.08 8.42
N ASP A 73 -0.61 11.26 8.81
CA ASP A 73 0.20 12.47 8.86
C ASP A 73 1.31 12.35 9.89
N GLU A 74 1.00 11.83 11.08
CA GLU A 74 1.99 11.53 12.12
C GLU A 74 3.03 10.51 11.63
N LYS A 75 2.59 9.42 10.98
CA LYS A 75 3.49 8.42 10.39
C LYS A 75 4.37 9.02 9.28
N LYS A 76 3.85 9.96 8.49
CA LYS A 76 4.63 10.67 7.47
C LYS A 76 5.70 11.55 8.12
N LYS A 77 5.33 12.34 9.13
CA LYS A 77 6.27 13.18 9.90
C LYS A 77 7.36 12.33 10.55
N ALA A 78 7.01 11.21 11.18
CA ALA A 78 7.97 10.27 11.76
C ALA A 78 8.92 9.69 10.68
N ARG A 79 8.39 9.31 9.51
CA ARG A 79 9.22 8.83 8.39
C ARG A 79 10.16 9.91 7.86
N GLU A 80 9.73 11.16 7.82
CA GLU A 80 10.55 12.30 7.40
C GLU A 80 11.64 12.61 8.42
N LEU A 81 11.31 12.60 9.72
CA LEU A 81 12.28 12.73 10.80
C LEU A 81 13.36 11.64 10.73
N MET A 82 12.95 10.37 10.62
CA MET A 82 13.87 9.24 10.49
C MET A 82 14.78 9.34 9.25
N LYS A 83 14.29 9.93 8.15
CA LYS A 83 15.12 10.20 6.96
C LYS A 83 16.13 11.31 7.21
N ALA A 84 15.72 12.37 7.92
CA ALA A 84 16.59 13.48 8.26
C ALA A 84 17.72 13.03 9.20
N GLU A 85 17.41 12.27 10.25
CA GLU A 85 18.40 11.71 11.18
C GLU A 85 19.40 10.81 10.45
N LYS A 86 18.93 9.89 9.60
CA LYS A 86 19.81 9.04 8.78
C LYS A 86 20.73 9.87 7.89
N LYS A 87 20.27 10.99 7.34
CA LYS A 87 21.09 11.91 6.54
C LYS A 87 22.20 12.53 7.39
N VAL A 88 21.86 13.04 8.59
CA VAL A 88 22.84 13.60 9.53
C VAL A 88 23.91 12.57 9.88
N VAL A 89 23.51 11.34 10.23
CA VAL A 89 24.44 10.25 10.54
C VAL A 89 25.35 9.94 9.36
N LYS A 90 24.80 9.84 8.15
CA LYS A 90 25.58 9.59 6.92
C LYS A 90 26.60 10.69 6.66
N ASP A 91 26.23 11.95 6.87
CA ASP A 91 27.10 13.11 6.68
C ASP A 91 28.21 13.14 7.74
N MET A 92 27.90 12.81 9.00
CA MET A 92 28.90 12.67 10.07
C MET A 92 29.91 11.55 9.77
N GLN A 93 29.44 10.38 9.33
CA GLN A 93 30.31 9.27 8.94
C GLN A 93 31.22 9.65 7.78
N LYS A 94 30.72 10.39 6.79
CA LYS A 94 31.52 10.89 5.67
C LYS A 94 32.63 11.83 6.15
N LYS A 95 32.31 12.75 7.08
CA LYS A 95 33.30 13.67 7.68
C LYS A 95 34.37 12.92 8.45
N LEU A 96 33.99 11.94 9.29
CA LEU A 96 34.93 11.12 10.05
C LEU A 96 35.87 10.34 9.13
N LYS A 97 35.33 9.69 8.09
CA LYS A 97 36.13 8.96 7.10
C LYS A 97 37.10 9.87 6.35
N GLY A 98 36.65 11.06 5.93
CA GLY A 98 37.52 12.05 5.28
C GLY A 98 38.65 12.54 6.19
N SER A 99 38.33 12.83 7.46
CA SER A 99 39.33 13.25 8.45
C SER A 99 40.35 12.17 8.78
N TYR A 100 39.93 10.90 8.90
CA TYR A 100 40.84 9.78 9.11
C TYR A 100 41.81 9.58 7.94
N ILE A 101 41.32 9.68 6.70
CA ILE A 101 42.16 9.59 5.48
C ILE A 101 43.20 10.72 5.46
N GLN A 102 42.84 11.95 5.85
CA GLN A 102 43.79 13.06 5.94
C GLN A 102 44.88 12.86 6.99
N LYS A 103 44.63 12.08 8.05
CA LYS A 103 45.63 11.81 9.11
C LYS A 103 46.63 10.71 8.75
N ILE A 104 46.36 9.91 7.72
CA ILE A 104 47.23 8.80 7.28
C ILE A 104 48.16 9.23 6.13
N ARG A 105 47.86 10.34 5.47
CA ARG A 105 48.68 10.93 4.40
C ARG A 105 49.71 11.88 4.98
#